data_AF-A0A1Q5RW26-F1
#
_entry.id   AF-A0A1Q5RW26-F1
#
_cell.length_a   1.000
_cell.length_b   1.000
_cell.length_c   1.000
_cell.angle_alpha   90.00
_cell.angle_beta   90.00
_cell.angle_gamma   90.00
#
_symmetry.space_group_name_H-M   'P 1'
#
loop_
_entity.id
_entity.type
_entity.pdbx_description
1 polymer ?
#
loop_
_entity_poly.entity_id
_entity_poly.type
_entity_poly.pdbx_seq_one_letter_code
_entity_poly.pdbx_strand_id
1 'polypeptide(L)'
;MTLRWVSAGLGLLILGAVTTFAQQSSPQPHPSPSSSAAQQHAKPANIDRNGVMMLIRSTLLALDHANKTGNYTVLRDLGAPGFQVNTAARLAEIFAKQRGDKLDLSGVAVIDPQLSLLPQIEPNGLLHMAGFFPSVPAQVNFELLFAPVDGQWRVFGVSLSVGQSAPVAPASPEATPGKAVVSQKQPAPPKPSVPAK
;
A
#
# COMPACT_ATOMS: atom_id res chain seq x y z
N MET A 1 -43.88 -46.38 -21.85
CA MET A 1 -42.56 -46.93 -21.49
C MET A 1 -42.46 -46.96 -19.96
N THR A 2 -42.79 -48.02 -19.21
CA THR A 2 -42.11 -49.34 -19.05
C THR A 2 -40.59 -49.17 -19.00
N LEU A 3 -39.82 -49.60 -17.98
CA LEU A 3 -40.02 -50.46 -16.82
C LEU A 3 -38.83 -50.20 -15.87
N ARG A 4 -39.05 -49.90 -14.57
CA ARG A 4 -37.98 -49.86 -13.55
C ARG A 4 -37.99 -51.17 -12.78
N TRP A 5 -36.83 -51.82 -12.70
CA TRP A 5 -36.64 -53.06 -11.95
C TRP A 5 -36.65 -52.79 -10.44
N VAL A 6 -37.36 -53.67 -9.72
CA VAL A 6 -37.44 -53.76 -8.26
C VAL A 6 -36.58 -54.94 -7.81
N SER A 7 -35.87 -54.78 -6.69
CA SER A 7 -35.70 -55.77 -5.60
C SER A 7 -34.90 -55.07 -4.49
N ALA A 8 -35.48 -54.72 -3.33
CA ALA A 8 -36.00 -55.55 -2.25
C ALA A 8 -34.88 -56.23 -1.45
N GLY A 9 -34.70 -55.75 -0.21
CA GLY A 9 -33.85 -56.34 0.83
C GLY A 9 -34.40 -55.91 2.19
N LEU A 10 -35.24 -56.77 2.75
CA LEU A 10 -36.06 -56.56 3.96
C LEU A 10 -35.34 -57.09 5.21
N GLY A 11 -35.41 -56.31 6.28
CA GLY A 11 -35.57 -56.80 7.66
C GLY A 11 -34.30 -57.17 8.43
N LEU A 12 -34.21 -56.74 9.69
CA LEU A 12 -34.55 -57.57 10.86
C LEU A 12 -34.31 -56.76 12.15
N LEU A 13 -35.36 -56.61 12.96
CA LEU A 13 -35.30 -56.15 14.35
C LEU A 13 -35.04 -57.37 15.24
N ILE A 14 -33.96 -57.34 16.04
CA ILE A 14 -33.75 -58.29 17.15
C ILE A 14 -33.49 -57.49 18.44
N LEU A 15 -34.32 -57.76 19.45
CA LEU A 15 -34.11 -57.39 20.85
C LEU A 15 -33.00 -58.27 21.46
N GLY A 16 -32.03 -57.68 22.14
CA GLY A 16 -31.05 -58.40 22.96
C GLY A 16 -30.29 -57.47 23.89
N ALA A 17 -30.50 -57.62 25.20
CA ALA A 17 -29.75 -56.93 26.24
C ALA A 17 -28.36 -57.56 26.40
N VAL A 18 -27.31 -56.73 26.33
CA VAL A 18 -25.97 -57.06 26.84
C VAL A 18 -25.37 -55.80 27.47
N THR A 19 -25.18 -55.85 28.78
CA THR A 19 -24.31 -54.95 29.52
C THR A 19 -22.88 -55.14 29.02
N THR A 20 -22.24 -54.11 28.47
CA THR A 20 -20.79 -54.11 28.25
C THR A 20 -20.24 -52.70 28.38
N PHE A 21 -19.32 -52.58 29.33
CA PHE A 21 -18.35 -51.52 29.59
C PHE A 21 -18.33 -50.31 28.64
N ALA A 22 -18.58 -49.13 29.22
CA ALA A 22 -18.19 -47.86 28.66
C ALA A 22 -16.67 -47.81 28.50
N GLN A 23 -16.18 -48.13 27.31
CA GLN A 23 -14.80 -47.87 26.91
C GLN A 23 -14.79 -46.46 26.30
N GLN A 24 -14.43 -45.49 27.14
CA GLN A 24 -14.25 -44.10 26.75
C GLN A 24 -13.05 -44.01 25.81
N SER A 25 -13.29 -44.17 24.51
CA SER A 25 -12.34 -43.86 23.46
C SER A 25 -12.08 -42.36 23.48
N SER A 26 -10.87 -41.97 23.91
CA SER A 26 -10.34 -40.62 23.78
C SER A 26 -10.55 -40.11 22.35
N PRO A 27 -10.99 -38.86 22.12
CA PRO A 27 -11.04 -38.30 20.78
C PRO A 27 -9.63 -38.24 20.23
N GLN A 28 -9.33 -39.10 19.26
CA GLN A 28 -8.11 -39.02 18.48
C GLN A 28 -8.19 -37.71 17.68
N PRO A 29 -7.23 -36.77 17.82
CA PRO A 29 -7.25 -35.55 17.04
C PRO A 29 -7.09 -35.95 15.57
N HIS A 30 -8.18 -35.82 14.81
CA HIS A 30 -8.09 -35.85 13.35
C HIS A 30 -7.05 -34.79 12.95
N PRO A 31 -6.01 -35.14 12.19
CA PRO A 31 -5.22 -34.12 11.53
C PRO A 31 -6.17 -33.39 10.60
N SER A 32 -6.46 -32.12 10.92
CA SER A 32 -7.12 -31.20 10.00
C SER A 32 -6.42 -31.35 8.65
N PRO A 33 -7.14 -31.53 7.53
CA PRO A 33 -6.51 -31.47 6.24
C PRO A 33 -5.83 -30.11 6.16
N SER A 34 -4.50 -30.11 6.22
CA SER A 34 -3.68 -28.94 6.01
C SER A 34 -4.20 -28.30 4.74
N SER A 35 -4.87 -27.17 4.89
CA SER A 35 -5.28 -26.35 3.76
C SER A 35 -3.99 -25.77 3.18
N SER A 36 -3.28 -26.57 2.39
CA SER A 36 -2.27 -26.13 1.45
C SER A 36 -2.97 -25.45 0.26
N ALA A 37 -3.86 -24.51 0.54
CA ALA A 37 -4.00 -23.36 -0.33
C ALA A 37 -2.71 -22.59 -0.12
N ALA A 38 -1.72 -22.83 -0.98
CA ALA A 38 -0.48 -22.08 -1.00
C ALA A 38 -0.85 -20.58 -1.00
N GLN A 39 -0.72 -19.94 0.16
CA GLN A 39 -0.80 -18.50 0.28
C GLN A 39 0.40 -17.99 -0.52
N GLN A 40 0.15 -17.60 -1.77
CA GLN A 40 1.13 -16.91 -2.57
C GLN A 40 1.32 -15.55 -1.90
N HIS A 41 2.40 -15.40 -1.15
CA HIS A 41 2.75 -14.16 -0.48
C HIS A 41 3.58 -13.30 -1.42
N ALA A 42 3.46 -11.98 -1.30
CA ALA A 42 4.35 -11.05 -1.98
C ALA A 42 5.81 -11.29 -1.56
N LYS A 43 6.74 -11.11 -2.51
CA LYS A 43 8.18 -11.32 -2.30
C LYS A 43 8.95 -10.01 -2.51
N PRO A 44 9.96 -9.67 -1.69
CA PRO A 44 10.81 -8.52 -1.95
C PRO A 44 11.39 -8.54 -3.37
N ALA A 45 11.33 -7.41 -4.06
CA ALA A 45 11.86 -7.29 -5.41
C ALA A 45 13.39 -7.15 -5.39
N ASN A 46 14.06 -7.83 -6.32
CA ASN A 46 15.50 -7.66 -6.52
C ASN A 46 15.76 -6.47 -7.45
N ILE A 47 15.64 -5.26 -6.92
CA ILE A 47 15.89 -3.99 -7.61
C ILE A 47 16.71 -3.08 -6.70
N ASP A 48 17.75 -2.46 -7.24
CA ASP A 48 18.56 -1.52 -6.46
C ASP A 48 17.84 -0.19 -6.23
N ARG A 49 18.38 0.63 -5.33
CA ARG A 49 17.82 1.94 -5.00
C ARG A 49 17.67 2.84 -6.23
N ASN A 50 18.63 2.83 -7.14
CA ASN A 50 18.63 3.71 -8.30
C ASN A 50 17.52 3.30 -9.28
N GLY A 51 17.32 2.00 -9.50
CA GLY A 51 16.23 1.45 -10.29
C GLY A 51 14.87 1.85 -9.73
N VAL A 52 14.68 1.76 -8.41
CA VAL A 52 13.44 2.22 -7.75
C VAL A 52 13.21 3.71 -7.99
N MET A 53 14.24 4.54 -7.80
CA MET A 53 14.13 5.99 -8.03
C MET A 53 13.84 6.31 -9.49
N MET A 54 14.46 5.61 -10.45
CA MET A 54 14.19 5.80 -11.86
C MET A 54 12.74 5.48 -12.22
N LEU A 55 12.19 4.37 -11.72
CA LEU A 55 10.80 3.98 -11.98
C LEU A 55 9.81 4.99 -11.41
N ILE A 56 10.02 5.45 -10.18
CA ILE A 56 9.17 6.46 -9.55
C ILE A 56 9.26 7.79 -10.33
N ARG A 57 10.47 8.31 -10.55
CA ARG A 57 10.69 9.63 -11.18
C ARG A 57 10.21 9.66 -12.62
N SER A 58 10.55 8.65 -13.42
CA SER A 58 10.13 8.60 -14.83
C SER A 58 8.60 8.63 -14.96
N THR A 59 7.90 7.86 -14.13
CA THR A 59 6.43 7.79 -14.14
C THR A 59 5.79 9.11 -13.71
N LEU A 60 6.24 9.67 -12.58
CA LEU A 60 5.64 10.88 -12.01
C LEU A 60 5.95 12.13 -12.85
N LEU A 61 7.15 12.21 -13.45
CA LEU A 61 7.50 13.31 -14.36
C LEU A 61 6.77 13.19 -15.70
N ALA A 62 6.57 11.98 -16.22
CA ALA A 62 5.73 11.79 -17.40
C ALA A 62 4.28 12.25 -17.15
N LEU A 63 3.75 11.95 -15.96
CA LEU A 63 2.43 12.44 -15.54
C LEU A 63 2.40 13.97 -15.35
N ASP A 64 3.44 14.56 -14.76
CA ASP A 64 3.57 16.02 -14.61
C ASP A 64 3.48 16.73 -15.97
N HIS A 65 4.29 16.29 -16.92
CA HIS A 65 4.30 16.82 -18.27
C HIS A 65 2.95 16.63 -18.96
N ALA A 66 2.29 15.47 -18.77
CA ALA A 66 0.97 15.21 -19.31
C ALA A 66 -0.11 16.13 -18.72
N ASN A 67 -0.09 16.39 -17.41
CA ASN A 67 -0.98 17.33 -16.75
C ASN A 67 -0.78 18.77 -17.27
N LYS A 68 0.47 19.20 -17.41
CA LYS A 68 0.83 20.57 -17.86
C LYS A 68 0.49 20.81 -19.32
N THR A 69 0.65 19.81 -20.18
CA THR A 69 0.45 19.94 -21.63
C THR A 69 -0.91 19.45 -22.13
N GLY A 70 -1.61 18.64 -21.33
CA GLY A 70 -2.77 17.88 -21.77
C GLY A 70 -2.42 16.65 -22.63
N ASN A 71 -1.14 16.35 -22.85
CA ASN A 71 -0.70 15.23 -23.69
C ASN A 71 -0.30 14.01 -22.86
N TYR A 72 -1.17 12.99 -22.84
CA TYR A 72 -0.97 11.76 -22.08
C TYR A 72 -0.41 10.60 -22.91
N THR A 73 -0.06 10.80 -24.19
CA THR A 73 0.42 9.70 -25.04
C THR A 73 1.73 9.11 -24.53
N VAL A 74 2.66 9.95 -24.05
CA VAL A 74 3.94 9.47 -23.51
C VAL A 74 3.73 8.58 -22.29
N LEU A 75 2.91 9.00 -21.32
CA LEU A 75 2.61 8.19 -20.14
C LEU A 75 1.94 6.86 -20.53
N ARG A 76 0.97 6.89 -21.45
CA ARG A 76 0.33 5.70 -22.00
C ARG A 76 1.35 4.76 -22.64
N ASP A 77 2.20 5.30 -23.51
CA ASP A 77 3.12 4.52 -24.34
C ASP A 77 4.29 3.95 -23.52
N LEU A 78 4.68 4.58 -22.41
CA LEU A 78 5.61 4.00 -21.43
C LEU A 78 5.00 2.81 -20.67
N GLY A 79 3.67 2.77 -20.54
CA GLY A 79 2.97 1.72 -19.82
C GLY A 79 3.01 0.34 -20.49
N ALA A 80 2.79 -0.69 -19.69
CA ALA A 80 2.60 -2.06 -20.13
C ALA A 80 1.29 -2.21 -20.93
N PRO A 81 1.09 -3.31 -21.70
CA PRO A 81 -0.15 -3.53 -22.44
C PRO A 81 -1.42 -3.36 -21.60
N GLY A 82 -1.41 -3.79 -20.33
CA GLY A 82 -2.52 -3.63 -19.40
C GLY A 82 -2.81 -2.18 -18.99
N PHE A 83 -1.82 -1.27 -19.05
CA PHE A 83 -2.01 0.17 -18.85
C PHE A 83 -2.44 0.87 -20.14
N GLN A 84 -1.95 0.39 -21.29
CA GLN A 84 -2.24 0.93 -22.63
C GLN A 84 -3.70 0.74 -23.07
N VAL A 85 -4.49 -0.06 -22.35
CA VAL A 85 -5.95 -0.08 -22.50
C VAL A 85 -6.59 1.29 -22.28
N ASN A 86 -5.91 2.17 -21.54
CA ASN A 86 -6.31 3.57 -21.40
C ASN A 86 -5.94 4.36 -22.66
N THR A 87 -6.91 5.12 -23.18
CA THR A 87 -6.63 6.15 -24.19
C THR A 87 -6.02 7.40 -23.54
N ALA A 88 -5.35 8.26 -24.33
CA ALA A 88 -4.85 9.54 -23.82
C ALA A 88 -5.99 10.42 -23.26
N ALA A 89 -7.17 10.40 -23.90
CA ALA A 89 -8.36 11.09 -23.41
C ALA A 89 -8.82 10.53 -22.06
N ARG A 90 -8.84 9.19 -21.91
CA ARG A 90 -9.21 8.55 -20.64
C ARG A 90 -8.24 8.92 -19.50
N LEU A 91 -6.95 8.94 -19.77
CA LEU A 91 -5.95 9.41 -18.78
C LEU A 91 -6.16 10.89 -18.43
N ALA A 92 -6.48 11.73 -19.41
CA ALA A 92 -6.78 13.15 -19.17
C ALA A 92 -8.00 13.38 -18.28
N GLU A 93 -9.01 12.50 -18.35
CA GLU A 93 -10.16 12.49 -17.44
C GLU A 93 -9.78 12.02 -16.05
N ILE A 94 -9.04 10.91 -15.93
CA ILE A 94 -8.60 10.34 -14.64
C ILE A 94 -7.81 11.37 -13.84
N PHE A 95 -6.89 12.09 -14.50
CA PHE A 95 -6.03 13.08 -13.86
C PHE A 95 -6.55 14.52 -13.96
N ALA A 96 -7.81 14.71 -14.37
CA ALA A 96 -8.41 16.04 -14.54
C ALA A 96 -8.35 16.86 -13.25
N LYS A 97 -8.54 16.22 -12.08
CA LYS A 97 -8.46 16.88 -10.78
C LYS A 97 -7.05 17.43 -10.52
N GLN A 98 -6.01 16.60 -10.64
CA GLN A 98 -4.63 17.02 -10.38
C GLN A 98 -4.20 18.14 -11.33
N ARG A 99 -4.61 18.07 -12.60
CA ARG A 99 -4.41 19.15 -13.58
C ARG A 99 -5.16 20.43 -13.21
N GLY A 100 -6.43 20.33 -12.82
CA GLY A 100 -7.26 21.45 -12.39
C GLY A 100 -6.70 22.16 -11.16
N ASP A 101 -6.21 21.38 -10.19
CA ASP A 101 -5.56 21.84 -8.97
C ASP A 101 -4.13 22.37 -9.22
N LYS A 102 -3.63 22.30 -10.47
CA LYS A 102 -2.26 22.66 -10.86
C LYS A 102 -1.20 21.99 -9.98
N LEU A 103 -1.41 20.71 -9.67
CA LEU A 103 -0.45 19.93 -8.91
C LEU A 103 0.89 19.91 -9.65
N ASP A 104 1.91 20.51 -9.04
CA ASP A 104 3.26 20.51 -9.58
C ASP A 104 4.05 19.33 -9.01
N LEU A 105 4.40 18.39 -9.90
CA LEU A 105 5.21 17.23 -9.54
C LEU A 105 6.67 17.41 -9.98
N SER A 106 7.07 18.56 -10.50
CA SER A 106 8.46 18.77 -10.94
C SER A 106 9.49 18.56 -9.83
N GLY A 107 9.12 18.82 -8.57
CA GLY A 107 9.97 18.60 -7.39
C GLY A 107 10.41 17.14 -7.20
N VAL A 108 9.68 16.16 -7.75
CA VAL A 108 10.06 14.73 -7.64
C VAL A 108 11.39 14.42 -8.34
N ALA A 109 11.85 15.31 -9.24
CA ALA A 109 13.14 15.17 -9.91
C ALA A 109 14.33 15.28 -8.95
N VAL A 110 14.18 16.02 -7.84
CA VAL A 110 15.28 16.38 -6.93
C VAL A 110 15.04 15.95 -5.49
N ILE A 111 13.79 15.69 -5.11
CA ILE A 111 13.44 15.18 -3.79
C ILE A 111 13.46 13.65 -3.81
N ASP A 112 13.91 13.05 -2.72
CA ASP A 112 13.81 11.60 -2.52
C ASP A 112 12.48 11.26 -1.82
N PRO A 113 11.73 10.26 -2.32
CA PRO A 113 10.50 9.80 -1.66
C PRO A 113 10.82 9.00 -0.39
N GLN A 114 9.86 8.99 0.53
CA GLN A 114 9.80 8.03 1.63
C GLN A 114 8.86 6.89 1.24
N LEU A 115 9.38 5.66 1.20
CA LEU A 115 8.57 4.49 0.83
C LEU A 115 7.78 4.01 2.05
N SER A 116 6.46 3.95 1.91
CA SER A 116 5.56 3.30 2.87
C SER A 116 5.38 1.81 2.56
N LEU A 117 5.58 1.42 1.29
CA LEU A 117 5.64 0.05 0.83
C LEU A 117 6.93 -0.15 0.03
N LEU A 118 7.82 -0.99 0.56
CA LEU A 118 9.04 -1.35 -0.14
C LEU A 118 8.72 -2.14 -1.43
N PRO A 119 9.59 -2.06 -2.45
CA PRO A 119 9.41 -2.76 -3.71
C PRO A 119 9.23 -4.26 -3.50
N GLN A 120 8.09 -4.80 -3.92
CA GLN A 120 7.79 -6.22 -3.84
C GLN A 120 7.09 -6.72 -5.10
N ILE A 121 7.28 -7.99 -5.41
CA ILE A 121 6.58 -8.71 -6.45
C ILE A 121 5.36 -9.36 -5.83
N GLU A 122 4.19 -8.95 -6.29
CA GLU A 122 2.90 -9.51 -5.91
C GLU A 122 2.69 -10.89 -6.56
N PRO A 123 1.74 -11.71 -6.07
CA PRO A 123 1.44 -13.04 -6.62
C PRO A 123 1.11 -13.04 -8.12
N ASN A 124 0.57 -11.93 -8.64
CA ASN A 124 0.26 -11.74 -10.05
C ASN A 124 1.48 -11.32 -10.90
N GLY A 125 2.67 -11.23 -10.30
CA GLY A 125 3.91 -10.86 -10.97
C GLY A 125 4.13 -9.36 -11.13
N LEU A 126 3.24 -8.51 -10.59
CA LEU A 126 3.43 -7.06 -10.62
C LEU A 126 4.43 -6.63 -9.56
N LEU A 127 5.33 -5.72 -9.94
CA LEU A 127 6.12 -4.96 -9.00
C LEU A 127 5.25 -3.85 -8.39
N HIS A 128 5.12 -3.84 -7.08
CA HIS A 128 4.29 -2.91 -6.32
C HIS A 128 5.16 -2.12 -5.33
N MET A 129 4.96 -0.81 -5.30
CA MET A 129 5.57 0.09 -4.33
C MET A 129 4.68 1.31 -4.08
N ALA A 130 4.79 1.87 -2.88
CA ALA A 130 4.02 3.04 -2.47
C ALA A 130 4.87 3.92 -1.54
N GLY A 131 4.54 5.19 -1.48
CA GLY A 131 5.26 6.14 -0.67
C GLY A 131 4.72 7.55 -0.78
N PHE A 132 5.51 8.51 -0.33
CA PHE A 132 5.18 9.91 -0.41
C PHE A 132 6.42 10.78 -0.57
N PHE A 133 6.23 11.96 -1.17
CA PHE A 133 7.23 13.02 -1.20
C PHE A 133 6.94 13.98 -0.04
N PRO A 134 7.88 14.17 0.90
CA PRO A 134 7.70 15.11 1.99
C PRO A 134 7.75 16.55 1.44
N SER A 135 6.67 17.30 1.61
CA SER A 135 6.61 18.73 1.29
C SER A 135 5.65 19.46 2.25
N VAL A 136 5.83 20.77 2.41
CA VAL A 136 5.00 21.61 3.30
C VAL A 136 4.26 22.64 2.43
N PRO A 137 2.95 22.89 2.63
CA PRO A 137 2.07 22.30 3.65
C PRO A 137 1.41 20.95 3.28
N ALA A 138 1.58 20.50 2.04
CA ALA A 138 0.94 19.28 1.54
C ALA A 138 1.99 18.29 1.02
N GLN A 139 1.72 16.98 1.15
CA GLN A 139 2.54 15.90 0.61
C GLN A 139 1.85 15.21 -0.56
N VAL A 140 2.66 14.73 -1.50
CA VAL A 140 2.18 13.87 -2.58
C VAL A 140 2.37 12.42 -2.17
N ASN A 141 1.29 11.67 -2.05
CA ASN A 141 1.33 10.23 -1.88
C ASN A 141 1.19 9.56 -3.24
N PHE A 142 1.90 8.46 -3.44
CA PHE A 142 1.85 7.67 -4.66
C PHE A 142 1.75 6.18 -4.35
N GLU A 143 1.14 5.47 -5.28
CA GLU A 143 1.15 4.01 -5.37
C GLU A 143 1.36 3.66 -6.83
N LEU A 144 2.33 2.79 -7.10
CA LEU A 144 2.77 2.43 -8.44
C LEU A 144 2.80 0.91 -8.58
N LEU A 145 2.23 0.43 -9.68
CA LEU A 145 2.36 -0.94 -10.12
C LEU A 145 3.12 -0.97 -11.45
N PHE A 146 4.01 -1.94 -11.61
CA PHE A 146 4.73 -2.18 -12.86
C PHE A 146 4.59 -3.64 -13.28
N ALA A 147 4.40 -3.87 -14.58
CA ALA A 147 4.42 -5.20 -15.16
C ALA A 147 5.77 -5.47 -15.85
N PRO A 148 6.27 -6.71 -15.83
CA PRO A 148 7.46 -7.08 -16.58
C PRO A 148 7.10 -7.26 -18.05
N VAL A 149 7.73 -6.49 -18.94
CA VAL A 149 7.52 -6.55 -20.40
C VAL A 149 8.89 -6.48 -21.06
N ASP A 150 9.24 -7.49 -21.85
CA ASP A 150 10.52 -7.56 -22.57
C ASP A 150 11.76 -7.32 -21.68
N GLY A 151 11.72 -7.83 -20.45
CA GLY A 151 12.79 -7.66 -19.46
C GLY A 151 12.84 -6.29 -18.78
N GLN A 152 11.84 -5.42 -19.01
CA GLN A 152 11.75 -4.10 -18.42
C GLN A 152 10.48 -3.95 -17.56
N TRP A 153 10.58 -3.21 -16.46
CA TRP A 153 9.42 -2.81 -15.66
C TRP A 153 8.70 -1.65 -16.34
N ARG A 154 7.46 -1.87 -16.77
CA ARG A 154 6.63 -0.86 -17.43
C ARG A 154 5.41 -0.54 -16.58
N VAL A 155 4.99 0.71 -16.60
CA VAL A 155 3.88 1.21 -15.77
C VAL A 155 2.62 0.38 -16.02
N PHE A 156 2.05 -0.18 -14.96
CA PHE A 156 0.80 -0.93 -14.98
C PHE A 156 -0.32 -0.18 -14.23
N GLY A 157 0.02 0.58 -13.19
CA GLY A 157 -0.92 1.38 -12.42
C GLY A 157 -0.23 2.59 -11.79
N VAL A 158 -0.97 3.70 -11.72
CA VAL A 158 -0.50 4.96 -11.11
C VAL A 158 -1.65 5.55 -10.30
N SER A 159 -1.39 5.81 -9.02
CA SER A 159 -2.30 6.53 -8.14
C SER A 159 -1.56 7.70 -7.49
N LEU A 160 -2.22 8.87 -7.44
CA LEU A 160 -1.74 10.04 -6.70
C LEU A 160 -2.84 10.61 -5.82
N SER A 161 -2.46 10.99 -4.61
CA SER A 161 -3.28 11.79 -3.72
C SER A 161 -2.45 12.87 -3.02
N VAL A 162 -3.08 14.00 -2.72
CA VAL A 162 -2.45 15.09 -1.96
C VAL A 162 -3.00 15.02 -0.55
N GLY A 163 -2.10 14.82 0.42
CA GLY A 163 -2.41 14.80 1.85
C GLY A 163 -1.88 16.06 2.56
N GLN A 164 -2.38 16.34 3.76
CA GLN A 164 -1.77 17.34 4.63
C GLN A 164 -0.51 16.75 5.26
N SER A 165 0.58 17.51 5.24
CA SER A 165 1.82 17.14 5.94
C SER A 165 1.80 17.77 7.32
N ALA A 166 1.75 16.98 8.38
CA ALA A 166 2.10 17.48 9.71
C ALA A 166 3.62 17.52 9.84
N PRO A 167 4.23 18.57 10.44
CA PRO A 167 5.63 18.54 10.79
C PRO A 167 5.92 17.33 11.69
N VAL A 168 6.67 16.35 11.18
CA VAL A 168 7.24 15.29 12.02
C VAL A 168 8.46 15.91 12.67
N ALA A 169 8.31 16.36 13.92
CA ALA A 169 9.46 16.71 14.73
C ALA A 169 10.34 15.44 14.83
N PRO A 170 11.66 15.52 14.59
CA PRO A 170 12.56 14.41 14.88
C PRO A 170 12.26 13.94 16.29
N ALA A 171 12.04 12.63 16.48
CA ALA A 171 11.92 12.08 17.82
C ALA A 171 13.17 12.53 18.58
N SER A 172 12.98 13.44 19.53
CA SER A 172 14.04 13.79 20.46
C SER A 172 14.47 12.46 21.07
N PRO A 173 15.76 12.11 21.06
CA PRO A 173 16.24 10.95 21.80
C PRO A 173 15.63 11.06 23.19
N GLU A 174 14.84 10.05 23.55
CA GLU A 174 14.10 9.99 24.79
C GLU A 174 15.08 10.36 25.91
N ALA A 175 14.89 11.56 26.46
CA ALA A 175 15.69 12.02 27.58
C ALA A 175 15.43 11.00 28.69
N THR A 176 16.44 10.20 29.01
CA THR A 176 16.46 9.36 30.21
C THR A 176 15.83 10.14 31.37
N PRO A 177 14.83 9.56 32.08
CA PRO A 177 14.15 10.26 33.15
C PRO A 177 15.16 10.55 34.27
N GLY A 178 15.64 11.79 34.30
CA GLY A 178 16.72 12.19 35.18
C GLY A 178 16.81 13.70 35.29
N LYS A 179 16.25 14.22 36.39
CA LYS A 179 16.28 15.61 36.89
C LYS A 179 15.32 16.59 36.21
N ALA A 180 14.15 16.72 36.85
CA ALA A 180 13.35 17.93 36.80
C ALA A 180 14.22 19.15 37.15
N VAL A 181 14.38 20.07 36.20
CA VAL A 181 14.79 21.44 36.50
C VAL A 181 13.52 22.28 36.47
N VAL A 182 13.03 22.60 37.67
CA VAL A 182 11.99 23.60 37.88
C VAL A 182 12.46 24.91 37.25
N SER A 183 11.77 25.37 36.19
CA SER A 183 11.91 26.72 35.67
C SER A 183 11.44 27.72 36.74
N GLN A 184 12.38 28.28 37.50
CA GLN A 184 12.11 29.50 38.25
C GLN A 184 12.10 30.68 37.29
N LYS A 185 10.91 31.23 37.13
CA LYS A 185 10.57 32.41 36.32
C LYS A 185 11.31 33.64 36.85
N GLN A 186 12.32 34.10 36.11
CA GLN A 186 12.97 35.40 36.33
C GLN A 186 11.96 36.53 36.00
N PRO A 187 11.63 37.45 36.92
CA PRO A 187 10.74 38.57 36.62
C PRO A 187 11.45 39.64 35.77
N ALA A 188 10.71 40.22 34.82
CA ALA A 188 11.17 41.29 33.95
C ALA A 188 11.50 42.59 34.72
N PRO A 189 12.48 43.40 34.27
CA PRO A 189 12.82 44.66 34.92
C PRO A 189 11.75 45.74 34.67
N PRO A 190 11.46 46.62 35.66
CA PRO A 190 10.47 47.68 35.50
C PRO A 190 10.99 48.85 34.64
N LYS A 191 10.07 49.45 33.87
CA LYS A 191 10.31 50.64 33.05
C LYS A 191 10.53 51.90 33.91
N PRO A 192 11.34 52.88 33.46
CA PRO A 192 11.57 54.12 34.18
C PRO A 192 10.42 55.11 33.96
N SER A 193 9.93 55.70 35.05
CA SER A 193 9.03 56.86 35.04
C SER A 193 9.70 58.05 35.72
N VAL A 194 9.96 59.09 34.93
CA VAL A 194 10.18 60.50 35.37
C VAL A 194 8.80 61.21 35.33
N PRO A 195 8.56 62.44 35.86
CA PRO A 195 9.30 63.30 36.82
C PRO A 195 8.38 64.00 37.89
N ALA A 196 8.99 64.96 38.64
CA ALA A 196 8.42 66.18 39.24
C ALA A 196 7.86 66.13 40.68
N LYS A 197 8.49 66.85 41.62
CA LYS A 197 8.28 68.29 41.88
C LYS A 197 9.40 68.84 42.76
#